data_AF-A0A965AAQ3-F1
#
_entry.id   AF-A0A965AAQ3-F1
#
_cell.length_a   1.000
_cell.length_b   1.000
_cell.length_c   1.000
_cell.angle_alpha   90.00
_cell.angle_beta   90.00
_cell.angle_gamma   90.00
#
_symmetry.space_group_name_H-M   'P 1'
#
loop_
_entity.id
_entity.type
_entity.pdbx_description
1 polymer ?
#
loop_
_entity_poly.entity_id
_entity_poly.type
_entity_poly.pdbx_seq_one_letter_code
_entity_poly.pdbx_strand_id
1 'polypeptide(L)' 'EFNAPIEVRPTIYQAIRLTDKASVPRLQAIGGIRILRRSDDALVALFENKFRLQRLLSDEPELTLSPILAG' A
#
# COMPACT_ATOMS: atom_id res chain seq x y z
N GLU A 1 -17.59 24.31 -2.43
CA GLU A 1 -16.24 23.73 -2.46
C GLU A 1 -15.27 24.75 -1.85
N PHE A 2 -14.30 24.30 -1.05
CA PHE A 2 -13.33 25.18 -0.40
C PHE A 2 -12.36 25.71 -1.46
N ASN A 3 -12.25 27.03 -1.59
CA ASN A 3 -11.39 27.72 -2.56
C ASN A 3 -9.88 27.59 -2.18
N ALA A 4 -9.45 26.39 -1.82
CA ALA A 4 -8.12 26.06 -1.35
C ALA A 4 -7.23 25.65 -2.54
N PRO A 5 -6.01 26.19 -2.65
CA PRO A 5 -5.08 25.77 -3.68
C PRO A 5 -4.69 24.30 -3.49
N ILE A 6 -4.85 23.50 -4.54
CA ILE A 6 -4.40 22.09 -4.57
C ILE A 6 -3.03 22.05 -5.24
N GLU A 7 -2.06 21.48 -4.55
CA GLU A 7 -0.76 21.15 -5.13
C GLU A 7 -0.62 19.63 -5.25
N VAL A 8 -0.36 19.14 -6.48
CA VAL A 8 -0.08 17.72 -6.73
C VAL A 8 1.43 17.55 -6.86
N ARG A 9 2.01 16.71 -6.00
CA ARG A 9 3.43 16.34 -6.06
C ARG A 9 3.58 14.89 -6.56
N PRO A 10 4.62 14.60 -7.35
CA PRO A 10 4.89 13.23 -7.78
C PRO A 10 5.19 12.34 -6.56
N THR A 11 4.71 11.11 -6.63
CA THR A 11 4.93 10.09 -5.59
C THR A 11 5.96 9.06 -6.06
N ILE A 12 6.75 8.56 -5.12
CA ILE A 12 7.70 7.45 -5.35
C ILE A 12 7.02 6.08 -5.35
N TYR A 13 5.75 5.99 -4.93
CA TYR A 13 5.03 4.72 -4.84
C TYR A 13 4.51 4.28 -6.21
N GLN A 14 4.74 3.01 -6.54
CA GLN A 14 4.43 2.41 -7.83
C GLN A 14 3.30 1.37 -7.77
N ALA A 15 2.97 0.87 -6.58
CA ALA A 15 1.88 -0.06 -6.37
C ALA A 15 1.20 0.12 -5.01
N ILE A 16 -0.05 -0.32 -4.95
CA ILE A 16 -0.88 -0.32 -3.75
C ILE A 16 -1.62 -1.65 -3.62
N ARG A 17 -1.75 -2.15 -2.39
CA ARG A 17 -2.58 -3.32 -2.06
C ARG A 17 -3.37 -3.06 -0.78
N LEU A 18 -4.57 -3.62 -0.71
CA LEU A 18 -5.27 -3.79 0.57
C LEU A 18 -4.48 -4.78 1.42
N THR A 19 -4.41 -4.49 2.72
CA THR A 19 -3.77 -5.35 3.70
C THR A 19 -4.57 -5.40 4.99
N ASP A 20 -4.12 -6.20 5.95
CA ASP A 20 -4.75 -6.34 7.26
C ASP A 20 -3.78 -6.04 8.40
N LYS A 21 -4.31 -5.98 9.62
CA LYS A 21 -3.53 -5.69 10.83
C LYS A 21 -2.48 -6.78 11.13
N ALA A 22 -2.73 -8.03 10.74
CA ALA A 22 -1.83 -9.15 10.99
C ALA A 22 -0.57 -9.07 10.13
N SER A 23 -0.70 -8.57 8.91
CA SER A 23 0.40 -8.44 7.94
C SER A 23 1.29 -7.21 8.19
N VAL A 24 0.75 -6.16 8.85
CA VAL A 24 1.45 -4.89 9.06
C VAL A 24 2.85 -5.00 9.67
N PRO A 25 3.06 -5.74 10.78
CA PRO A 25 4.39 -5.81 11.41
C PRO A 25 5.44 -6.37 10.45
N ARG A 26 5.07 -7.40 9.68
CA ARG A 26 5.96 -8.02 8.70
C ARG A 26 6.26 -7.08 7.53
N LEU A 27 5.23 -6.43 6.99
CA LEU A 27 5.38 -5.44 5.91
C LEU A 27 6.26 -4.25 6.31
N GLN A 28 6.15 -3.78 7.55
CA GLN A 28 6.98 -2.69 8.07
C GLN A 28 8.45 -3.11 8.24
N ALA A 29 8.72 -4.36 8.60
CA ALA A 29 10.08 -4.87 8.79
C ALA A 29 10.88 -5.01 7.47
N ILE A 30 10.22 -5.11 6.31
CA ILE A 30 10.87 -5.31 5.01
C ILE A 30 11.49 -4.01 4.46
N GLY A 31 10.93 -2.84 4.81
CA GLY A 31 11.35 -1.55 4.29
C GLY A 31 10.88 -1.26 2.85
N GLY A 32 10.79 0.03 2.50
CA GLY A 32 10.26 0.48 1.18
C GLY A 32 8.76 0.21 1.00
N ILE A 33 8.05 -0.05 2.12
CA ILE A 33 6.61 -0.26 2.18
C ILE A 33 6.05 0.71 3.21
N ARG A 34 5.04 1.50 2.82
CA ARG A 34 4.33 2.41 3.72
C ARG A 34 2.92 1.91 3.96
N ILE A 35 2.54 1.77 5.23
CA ILE A 35 1.17 1.46 5.63
C ILE A 35 0.39 2.76 5.84
N LEU A 36 -0.76 2.87 5.19
CA LEU A 36 -1.72 3.96 5.41
C LEU A 36 -3.09 3.41 5.74
N ARG A 37 -3.91 4.26 6.37
CA ARG A 37 -5.35 4.04 6.53
C ARG A 37 -6.08 4.93 5.55
N ARG A 38 -6.89 4.32 4.67
CA ARG A 38 -7.76 5.03 3.72
C ARG A 38 -8.96 5.63 4.46
N SER A 39 -9.67 6.56 3.82
CA SER A 39 -10.83 7.25 4.40
C SER A 39 -11.99 6.33 4.82
N ASP A 40 -12.04 5.10 4.31
CA ASP A 40 -12.99 4.05 4.66
C ASP A 40 -12.42 3.06 5.70
N ASP A 41 -11.42 3.48 6.47
CA ASP A 41 -10.70 2.70 7.48
C ASP A 41 -9.92 1.47 6.97
N ALA A 42 -9.93 1.20 5.67
CA ALA A 42 -9.13 0.11 5.10
C ALA A 42 -7.62 0.39 5.24
N LEU A 43 -6.86 -0.63 5.60
CA LEU A 43 -5.40 -0.58 5.58
C LEU A 43 -4.89 -0.86 4.18
N VAL A 44 -3.94 -0.05 3.72
CA VAL A 44 -3.27 -0.21 2.44
C VAL A 44 -1.75 -0.19 2.61
N ALA A 45 -1.09 -1.05 1.85
CA ALA A 45 0.37 -1.07 1.70
C ALA A 45 0.75 -0.40 0.38
N LEU A 46 1.52 0.67 0.47
CA LEU A 46 2.13 1.37 -0.66
C LEU A 46 3.55 0.87 -0.87
N PHE A 47 3.89 0.52 -2.11
CA PHE A 47 5.18 -0.04 -2.48
C PHE A 47 5.93 0.94 -3.39
N GLU A 48 7.18 1.23 -3.07
CA GLU A 48 8.08 2.01 -3.94
C GLU A 48 8.49 1.24 -5.20
N ASN A 49 8.36 -0.09 -5.20
CA ASN A 49 8.82 -0.95 -6.28
C ASN A 49 7.86 -2.14 -6.53
N LYS A 50 7.38 -2.28 -7.77
CA LYS A 50 6.50 -3.39 -8.20
C LYS A 50 7.14 -4.78 -8.09
N PHE A 51 8.45 -4.89 -8.30
CA PHE A 51 9.18 -6.16 -8.16
C PHE A 51 9.18 -6.67 -6.71
N ARG A 52 9.24 -5.76 -5.72
CA ARG A 52 9.15 -6.14 -4.31
C ARG A 52 7.79 -6.71 -3.96
N LEU A 53 6.71 -6.14 -4.50
CA LEU A 53 5.37 -6.70 -4.36
C LEU A 53 5.26 -8.11 -4.98
N GLN A 54 5.74 -8.30 -6.21
CA GLN A 54 5.69 -9.62 -6.87
C GLN A 54 6.46 -10.68 -6.07
N ARG A 55 7.62 -10.30 -5.52
CA ARG A 55 8.40 -11.18 -4.65
C ARG A 55 7.64 -11.58 -3.39
N LEU A 56 7.00 -10.62 -2.71
CA LEU A 56 6.23 -10.92 -1.50
C LEU A 56 5.05 -11.83 -1.75
N LEU A 57 4.34 -11.66 -2.86
CA LEU A 57 3.25 -12.55 -3.24
C LEU A 57 3.71 -14.01 -3.45
N SER A 58 4.99 -14.20 -3.80
CA SER A 58 5.58 -15.53 -3.99
C SER A 58 6.20 -16.09 -2.71
N ASP A 59 6.97 -15.26 -1.99
CA ASP A 59 7.80 -15.67 -0.86
C ASP A 59 6.99 -15.76 0.46
N GLU A 60 5.92 -14.96 0.59
CA GLU A 60 5.09 -14.86 1.79
C GLU A 60 3.60 -14.81 1.42
N PRO A 61 3.04 -15.89 0.82
CA PRO A 61 1.66 -15.93 0.35
C PRO A 61 0.61 -15.80 1.46
N GLU A 62 1.00 -15.93 2.72
CA GLU A 62 0.16 -15.69 3.90
C GLU A 62 -0.09 -14.20 4.18
N LEU A 63 0.71 -13.30 3.61
CA LEU A 63 0.49 -11.86 3.74
C LEU A 63 -0.76 -11.45 2.95
N THR A 64 -1.65 -10.72 3.60
CA THR A 64 -2.82 -10.14 2.96
C THR A 64 -2.38 -8.98 2.07
N LEU A 65 -2.37 -9.20 0.75
CA LEU A 65 -1.98 -8.24 -0.29
C LEU A 65 -2.93 -8.26 -1.48
N SER A 66 -4.17 -7.82 -1.27
CA SER A 66 -5.23 -7.87 -2.29
C SER A 66 -5.21 -6.66 -3.23
N PRO A 67 -5.44 -6.84 -4.55
CA PRO A 67 -5.61 -5.72 -5.47
C PRO A 67 -6.73 -4.78 -5.02
N ILE A 68 -6.58 -3.48 -5.28
CA ILE A 68 -7.70 -2.56 -5.21
C ILE A 68 -8.46 -2.68 -6.53
N LEU A 69 -9.61 -3.32 -6.49
CA LEU A 69 -10.55 -3.30 -7.60
C LEU A 69 -11.28 -1.95 -7.54
N ALA A 70 -11.06 -1.10 -8.54
CA ALA A 70 -11.94 0.04 -8.76
C ALA A 70 -13.23 -0.52 -9.40
N GLY A 71 -14.36 -0.29 -8.74
CA GLY A 71 -15.68 -0.41 -9.36
C GLY A 71 -15.96 0.80 -10.24
#